data_AF-A0A7Z9P0K4-F1
#
_entry.id   AF-A0A7Z9P0K4-F1
#
_cell.length_a   1.000
_cell.length_b   1.000
_cell.length_c   1.000
_cell.angle_alpha   90.00
_cell.angle_beta   90.00
_cell.angle_gamma   90.00
#
_symmetry.space_group_name_H-M   'P 1'
#
loop_
_entity.id
_entity.type
_entity.pdbx_description
1 polymer ?
#
loop_
_entity_poly.entity_id
_entity_poly.type
_entity_poly.pdbx_seq_one_letter_code
_entity_poly.pdbx_strand_id
1 'polypeptide(L)'
;MSKNGTIIQVIGSTFDAQFPADHLPEIYNALEVEINNAGEKIKLVGEVNKHLGGGRVRCVSLGSTDGLCRGQECIDAGSPVTVPVGAGVLGRVFNLFGEPVDERGPVTYEKRMPIHASPPKLSDLNPNSEILETGIKVIDLLCPFVRGGKIGLFGGAGVGKTVIIQEMIARV
;
A
#
# COMPACT_ATOMS: atom_id res chain seq x y z
N MET A 1 -8.76 -12.78 24.07
CA MET A 1 -9.76 -11.94 23.37
C MET A 1 -9.81 -12.41 21.93
N SER A 2 -11.01 -12.62 21.39
CA SER A 2 -11.18 -13.17 20.05
C SER A 2 -10.82 -12.12 19.01
N LYS A 3 -9.84 -12.42 18.15
CA LYS A 3 -9.45 -11.56 17.02
C LYS A 3 -10.35 -11.74 15.79
N ASN A 4 -11.45 -12.47 15.97
CA ASN A 4 -12.26 -12.95 14.87
C ASN A 4 -13.52 -12.08 14.77
N GLY A 5 -13.78 -11.60 13.57
CA GLY A 5 -15.00 -10.92 13.19
C GLY A 5 -15.74 -11.68 12.11
N THR A 6 -16.90 -11.18 11.72
CA THR A 6 -17.73 -11.79 10.68
C THR A 6 -18.07 -10.77 9.60
N ILE A 7 -17.94 -11.15 8.34
CA ILE A 7 -18.33 -10.31 7.21
C ILE A 7 -19.84 -10.16 7.19
N ILE A 8 -20.34 -8.92 7.25
CA ILE A 8 -21.78 -8.62 7.25
C ILE A 8 -22.27 -8.08 5.90
N GLN A 9 -21.39 -7.45 5.12
CA GLN A 9 -21.76 -6.81 3.86
C GLN A 9 -20.56 -6.70 2.93
N VAL A 10 -20.81 -6.79 1.62
CA VAL A 10 -19.81 -6.61 0.55
C VAL A 10 -20.44 -5.72 -0.52
N ILE A 11 -19.75 -4.64 -0.89
CA ILE A 11 -20.13 -3.71 -1.96
C ILE A 11 -18.88 -3.36 -2.78
N GLY A 12 -18.78 -3.92 -3.99
CA GLY A 12 -17.62 -3.70 -4.86
C GLY A 12 -16.32 -4.06 -4.13
N SER A 13 -15.33 -3.16 -4.14
CA SER A 13 -14.05 -3.33 -3.45
C SER A 13 -14.09 -3.03 -1.95
N THR A 14 -15.27 -2.87 -1.35
CA THR A 14 -15.42 -2.61 0.09
C THR A 14 -16.25 -3.67 0.76
N PHE A 15 -15.93 -3.98 2.01
CA PHE A 15 -16.71 -4.90 2.83
C PHE A 15 -16.81 -4.40 4.27
N ASP A 16 -17.92 -4.71 4.92
CA ASP A 16 -18.11 -4.39 6.33
C ASP A 16 -17.99 -5.69 7.14
N ALA A 17 -17.28 -5.60 8.26
CA ALA A 17 -17.08 -6.68 9.21
C ALA A 17 -17.62 -6.30 10.60
N GLN A 18 -18.22 -7.25 11.29
CA GLN A 18 -18.71 -7.12 12.65
C GLN A 18 -17.74 -7.81 13.60
N PHE A 19 -17.24 -7.07 14.57
CA PHE A 19 -16.41 -7.58 15.65
C PHE A 19 -17.14 -7.50 16.99
N PRO A 20 -16.71 -8.31 17.98
CA PRO A 20 -17.11 -8.16 19.37
C PRO A 20 -16.79 -6.77 19.93
N ALA A 21 -17.60 -6.27 20.86
CA ALA A 21 -17.42 -4.93 21.44
C ALA A 21 -16.11 -4.77 22.24
N ASP A 22 -15.57 -5.87 22.74
CA ASP A 22 -14.31 -5.94 23.48
C ASP A 22 -13.06 -5.96 22.59
N HIS A 23 -13.23 -6.16 21.27
CA HIS A 23 -12.12 -6.21 20.33
C HIS A 23 -12.49 -5.60 18.98
N LEU A 24 -12.39 -4.27 18.89
CA LEU A 24 -12.58 -3.53 17.65
C LEU A 24 -11.22 -3.22 17.01
N PRO A 25 -10.94 -3.70 15.77
CA PRO A 25 -9.69 -3.42 15.07
C PRO A 25 -9.46 -1.92 14.87
N GLU A 26 -8.22 -1.46 15.00
CA GLU A 26 -7.87 -0.07 14.77
C GLU A 26 -8.03 0.33 13.29
N ILE A 27 -8.18 1.62 13.03
CA ILE A 27 -8.12 2.13 11.66
C ILE A 27 -6.73 1.83 11.10
N TYR A 28 -6.69 1.39 9.85
CA TYR A 28 -5.53 0.88 9.12
C TYR A 28 -5.06 -0.52 9.47
N ASN A 29 -5.66 -1.22 10.44
CA ASN A 29 -5.34 -2.63 10.64
C ASN A 29 -5.72 -3.46 9.41
N ALA A 30 -4.91 -4.48 9.13
CA ALA A 30 -5.21 -5.46 8.11
C ALA A 30 -6.16 -6.52 8.67
N LEU A 31 -7.24 -6.81 7.93
CA LEU A 31 -8.13 -7.93 8.16
C LEU A 31 -7.87 -9.01 7.11
N GLU A 32 -7.71 -10.24 7.57
CA GLU A 32 -7.46 -11.40 6.72
C GLU A 32 -8.72 -12.26 6.60
N VAL A 33 -9.05 -12.66 5.38
CA VAL A 33 -10.21 -13.51 5.09
C VAL A 33 -9.77 -14.64 4.17
N GLU A 34 -10.10 -15.88 4.53
CA GLU A 34 -9.98 -17.01 3.60
C GLU A 34 -11.22 -17.05 2.70
N ILE A 35 -11.02 -16.76 1.41
CA ILE A 35 -12.07 -16.86 0.39
C ILE A 35 -11.85 -18.09 -0.47
N ASN A 36 -12.95 -18.69 -0.95
CA ASN A 36 -12.90 -19.74 -1.95
C ASN A 36 -13.31 -19.13 -3.29
N ASN A 37 -12.36 -19.01 -4.20
CA ASN A 37 -12.61 -18.51 -5.55
C ASN A 37 -12.38 -19.64 -6.55
N ALA A 38 -13.44 -20.06 -7.25
CA ALA A 38 -13.40 -21.12 -8.26
C ALA A 38 -12.74 -22.45 -7.79
N GLY A 39 -12.81 -22.78 -6.49
CA GLY A 39 -12.22 -23.99 -5.91
C GLY A 39 -10.83 -23.80 -5.30
N GLU A 40 -10.21 -22.63 -5.47
CA GLU A 40 -8.94 -22.28 -4.85
C GLU A 40 -9.16 -21.45 -3.58
N LYS A 41 -8.44 -21.81 -2.50
CA LYS A 41 -8.41 -21.01 -1.29
C LYS A 41 -7.43 -19.86 -1.46
N ILE A 42 -7.95 -18.64 -1.47
CA ILE A 42 -7.16 -17.41 -1.60
C ILE A 42 -7.28 -16.64 -0.29
N LYS A 43 -6.15 -16.10 0.18
CA LYS A 43 -6.13 -15.17 1.30
C LYS A 43 -6.42 -13.76 0.78
N LEU A 44 -7.59 -13.23 1.11
CA LEU A 44 -7.92 -11.83 0.86
C LEU A 44 -7.52 -10.98 2.07
N VAL A 45 -6.87 -9.85 1.80
CA VAL A 45 -6.55 -8.85 2.82
C VAL A 45 -7.36 -7.59 2.56
N GLY A 46 -8.04 -7.08 3.58
CA GLY A 46 -8.67 -5.77 3.57
C GLY A 46 -8.07 -4.85 4.62
N GLU A 47 -8.08 -3.55 4.38
CA GLU A 47 -7.63 -2.55 5.34
C GLU A 47 -8.83 -1.87 5.99
N VAL A 48 -8.86 -1.79 7.32
CA VAL A 48 -9.89 -1.06 8.06
C VAL A 48 -9.79 0.44 7.72
N ASN A 49 -10.81 0.97 7.04
CA ASN A 49 -10.85 2.38 6.65
C ASN A 49 -11.60 3.23 7.68
N LYS A 50 -12.69 2.71 8.25
CA LYS A 50 -13.56 3.48 9.15
C LYS A 50 -14.33 2.58 10.12
N HIS A 51 -14.59 3.09 11.33
CA HIS A 51 -15.55 2.51 12.26
C HIS A 51 -16.97 3.02 11.97
N LEU A 52 -17.92 2.11 11.82
CA LEU A 52 -19.33 2.41 11.55
C LEU A 52 -20.19 2.47 12.83
N GLY A 53 -19.62 2.09 13.98
CA GLY A 53 -20.33 1.99 15.26
C GLY A 53 -20.94 0.60 15.50
N GLY A 54 -21.30 0.31 16.75
CA GLY A 54 -21.89 -0.97 17.14
C GLY A 54 -20.99 -2.19 16.86
N GLY A 55 -19.67 -2.03 16.94
CA GLY A 55 -18.70 -3.09 16.64
C GLY A 55 -18.45 -3.33 15.14
N ARG A 56 -18.97 -2.48 14.25
CA ARG A 56 -18.82 -2.61 12.80
C ARG A 56 -17.67 -1.76 12.27
N VAL A 57 -16.90 -2.34 11.36
CA VAL A 57 -15.83 -1.67 10.63
C VAL A 57 -16.06 -1.80 9.13
N ARG A 58 -15.72 -0.74 8.39
CA ARG A 58 -15.67 -0.74 6.92
C ARG A 58 -14.24 -0.91 6.48
N CYS A 59 -14.02 -1.87 5.60
CA CYS A 59 -12.72 -2.20 5.06
C CYS A 59 -12.68 -1.98 3.55
N VAL A 60 -11.50 -1.62 3.05
CA VAL A 60 -11.19 -1.58 1.62
C VAL A 60 -10.39 -2.84 1.29
N SER A 61 -10.88 -3.61 0.33
CA SER A 61 -10.20 -4.81 -0.15
C SER A 61 -8.94 -4.44 -0.91
N LEU A 62 -7.82 -5.09 -0.59
CA LEU A 62 -6.54 -4.94 -1.28
C LEU A 62 -6.35 -5.99 -2.39
N GLY A 63 -7.37 -6.79 -2.65
CA GLY A 63 -7.46 -7.77 -3.73
C GLY A 63 -8.89 -7.89 -4.28
N SER A 64 -9.14 -8.90 -5.12
CA SER A 64 -10.50 -9.16 -5.61
C SER A 64 -11.40 -9.66 -4.48
N THR A 65 -12.61 -9.11 -4.40
CA THR A 65 -13.67 -9.56 -3.49
C THR A 65 -14.51 -10.70 -4.06
N ASP A 66 -14.16 -11.23 -5.24
CA ASP A 66 -14.87 -12.35 -5.85
C ASP A 66 -14.76 -13.60 -4.96
N GLY A 67 -15.91 -14.20 -4.63
CA GLY A 67 -15.98 -15.32 -3.70
C GLY A 67 -16.02 -14.92 -2.21
N LEU A 68 -15.99 -13.62 -1.88
CA LEU A 68 -16.26 -13.13 -0.53
C LEU A 68 -17.76 -13.21 -0.21
N CYS A 69 -18.09 -13.93 0.85
CA CYS A 69 -19.45 -14.23 1.27
C CYS A 69 -19.76 -13.63 2.64
N ARG A 70 -21.02 -13.21 2.83
CA ARG A 70 -21.51 -12.81 4.15
C ARG A 70 -21.53 -14.00 5.09
N GLY A 71 -21.24 -13.76 6.37
CA GLY A 71 -21.11 -14.80 7.39
C GLY A 71 -19.71 -15.43 7.44
N GLN A 72 -18.80 -15.11 6.51
CA GLN A 72 -17.43 -15.59 6.59
C GLN A 72 -16.68 -14.97 7.77
N GLU A 73 -15.80 -15.75 8.34
CA GLU A 73 -14.90 -15.31 9.40
C GLU A 73 -13.76 -14.47 8.81
N CYS A 74 -13.42 -13.39 9.52
CA CYS A 74 -12.27 -12.54 9.23
C CYS A 74 -11.44 -12.38 10.49
N ILE A 75 -10.13 -12.20 10.33
CA ILE A 75 -9.19 -12.15 11.45
C ILE A 75 -8.48 -10.80 11.44
N ASP A 76 -8.46 -10.12 12.58
CA ASP A 76 -7.61 -8.93 12.75
C ASP A 76 -6.14 -9.33 12.89
N ALA A 77 -5.30 -8.87 11.95
CA ALA A 77 -3.86 -9.04 12.04
C ALA A 77 -3.25 -8.27 13.23
N GLY A 78 -3.96 -7.29 13.77
CA GLY A 78 -3.54 -6.45 14.88
C GLY A 78 -2.48 -5.41 14.51
N SER A 79 -2.20 -5.26 13.22
CA SER A 79 -1.29 -4.25 12.68
C SER A 79 -1.69 -3.90 11.24
N PRO A 80 -1.26 -2.74 10.72
CA PRO A 80 -1.39 -2.43 9.31
C PRO A 80 -0.63 -3.39 8.42
N VAL A 81 -0.92 -3.35 7.12
CA VAL A 81 -0.07 -4.04 6.13
C VAL A 81 1.37 -3.60 6.31
N THR A 82 2.27 -4.56 6.46
CA THR A 82 3.71 -4.32 6.61
C THR A 82 4.47 -4.85 5.40
N VAL A 83 5.57 -4.20 5.04
CA VAL A 83 6.43 -4.57 3.91
C VAL A 83 7.90 -4.71 4.37
N PRO A 84 8.70 -5.58 3.74
CA PRO A 84 10.10 -5.76 4.11
C PRO A 84 10.94 -4.53 3.73
N VAL A 85 11.90 -4.18 4.58
CA VAL A 85 12.87 -3.10 4.34
C VAL A 85 14.29 -3.54 4.71
N GLY A 86 15.28 -2.87 4.13
CA GLY A 86 16.71 -3.16 4.32
C GLY A 86 17.42 -3.40 2.99
N ALA A 87 18.74 -3.58 3.02
CA ALA A 87 19.54 -3.68 1.79
C ALA A 87 19.16 -4.88 0.88
N GLY A 88 18.65 -5.97 1.46
CA GLY A 88 18.29 -7.18 0.71
C GLY A 88 17.06 -7.04 -0.19
N VAL A 89 16.29 -5.95 -0.09
CA VAL A 89 15.16 -5.69 -0.99
C VAL A 89 15.59 -5.07 -2.33
N LEU A 90 16.84 -4.59 -2.42
CA LEU A 90 17.36 -3.94 -3.63
C LEU A 90 17.43 -4.95 -4.79
N GLY A 91 16.92 -4.54 -5.96
CA GLY A 91 16.91 -5.36 -7.17
C GLY A 91 15.84 -6.47 -7.19
N ARG A 92 14.87 -6.42 -6.27
CA ARG A 92 13.73 -7.34 -6.20
C ARG A 92 12.44 -6.64 -6.63
N VAL A 93 11.45 -7.40 -7.09
CA VAL A 93 10.11 -6.89 -7.43
C VAL A 93 9.09 -7.40 -6.40
N PHE A 94 8.27 -6.49 -5.86
CA PHE A 94 7.30 -6.80 -4.81
C PHE A 94 5.88 -6.42 -5.20
N ASN A 95 4.91 -7.16 -4.64
CA ASN A 95 3.52 -6.75 -4.62
C ASN A 95 3.23 -5.80 -3.43
N LEU A 96 1.96 -5.38 -3.30
CA LEU A 96 1.47 -4.51 -2.23
C LEU A 96 1.73 -5.06 -0.82
N PHE A 97 1.71 -6.39 -0.65
CA PHE A 97 1.92 -7.06 0.64
C PHE A 97 3.41 -7.26 0.96
N GLY A 98 4.30 -6.77 0.11
CA GLY A 98 5.75 -6.92 0.27
C GLY A 98 6.23 -8.35 0.00
N GLU A 99 5.47 -9.13 -0.78
CA GLU A 99 5.85 -10.46 -1.23
C GLU A 99 6.61 -10.36 -2.56
N PRO A 100 7.72 -11.10 -2.73
CA PRO A 100 8.47 -11.07 -3.99
C PRO A 100 7.68 -11.76 -5.11
N VAL A 101 7.58 -11.11 -6.26
CA VAL A 101 6.87 -11.61 -7.47
C VAL A 101 7.81 -11.83 -8.65
N ASP A 102 9.12 -11.87 -8.39
CA ASP A 102 10.17 -11.99 -9.40
C ASP A 102 10.70 -13.43 -9.58
N GLU A 103 10.09 -14.42 -8.92
CA GLU A 103 10.50 -15.84 -8.96
C GLU A 103 11.94 -16.13 -8.47
N ARG A 104 12.59 -15.17 -7.79
CA ARG A 104 13.98 -15.30 -7.28
C ARG A 104 14.06 -15.85 -5.85
N GLY A 105 13.01 -16.54 -5.39
CA GLY A 105 12.93 -17.09 -4.03
C GLY A 105 12.73 -16.04 -2.93
N PRO A 106 12.93 -16.39 -1.64
CA PRO A 106 12.71 -15.48 -0.52
C PRO A 106 13.69 -14.30 -0.52
N VAL A 107 13.31 -13.23 0.18
CA VAL A 107 14.12 -12.00 0.35
C VAL A 107 14.64 -11.94 1.79
N THR A 108 15.93 -11.66 1.96
CA THR A 108 16.49 -11.30 3.26
C THR A 108 16.17 -9.85 3.57
N TYR A 109 15.59 -9.57 4.74
CA TYR A 109 15.25 -8.21 5.18
C TYR A 109 15.60 -8.02 6.66
N GLU A 110 15.85 -6.78 7.05
CA GLU A 110 16.22 -6.44 8.43
C GLU A 110 14.99 -6.36 9.33
N LYS A 111 13.90 -5.78 8.81
CA LYS A 111 12.62 -5.65 9.50
C LYS A 111 11.49 -5.47 8.50
N ARG A 112 10.25 -5.59 8.98
CA ARG A 112 9.06 -5.14 8.24
C ARG A 112 8.58 -3.81 8.81
N MET A 113 8.15 -2.90 7.95
CA MET A 113 7.59 -1.59 8.34
C MET A 113 6.15 -1.46 7.86
N PRO A 114 5.25 -0.82 8.64
CA PRO A 114 3.88 -0.55 8.20
C PRO A 114 3.88 0.42 7.02
N ILE A 115 2.92 0.24 6.09
CA ILE A 115 2.72 1.15 4.95
C ILE A 115 2.20 2.53 5.39
N HIS A 116 1.56 2.59 6.57
CA HIS A 116 1.13 3.83 7.20
C HIS A 116 2.20 4.33 8.17
N ALA A 117 2.72 5.52 7.92
CA ALA A 117 3.68 6.20 8.77
C ALA A 117 3.33 7.69 8.87
N SER A 118 3.57 8.27 10.05
CA SER A 118 3.43 9.72 10.22
C SER A 118 4.47 10.45 9.37
N PRO A 119 4.12 11.62 8.80
CA PRO A 119 5.09 12.44 8.09
C PRO A 119 6.20 12.93 9.05
N PRO A 120 7.39 13.28 8.52
CA PRO A 120 8.46 13.88 9.31
C PRO A 120 8.00 15.19 9.97
N LYS A 121 8.60 15.54 11.12
CA LYS A 121 8.28 16.79 11.82
C LYS A 121 8.83 17.99 11.06
N LEU A 122 8.23 19.16 11.28
CA LEU A 122 8.72 20.41 10.71
C LEU A 122 10.20 20.70 11.05
N SER A 123 10.65 20.32 12.25
CA SER A 123 12.04 20.45 12.69
C SER A 123 13.03 19.64 11.87
N ASP A 124 12.56 18.58 11.23
CA ASP A 124 13.40 17.61 10.51
C ASP A 124 13.47 17.95 9.00
N LEU A 125 12.74 18.97 8.56
CA LEU A 125 12.71 19.39 7.15
C LEU A 125 13.93 20.26 6.85
N ASN A 126 14.71 19.85 5.85
CA ASN A 126 15.84 20.62 5.34
C ASN A 126 15.41 21.39 4.08
N PRO A 127 15.50 22.74 4.06
CA PRO A 127 15.13 23.56 2.90
C PRO A 127 16.22 23.66 1.83
N ASN A 128 17.36 22.99 1.97
CA ASN A 128 18.45 23.06 1.00
C ASN A 128 17.99 22.71 -0.42
N SER A 129 18.18 23.65 -1.34
CA SER A 129 17.88 23.46 -2.76
C SER A 129 19.18 23.37 -3.56
N GLU A 130 19.53 22.17 -4.01
CA GLU A 130 20.57 21.94 -5.00
C GLU A 130 19.90 21.61 -6.33
N ILE A 131 20.38 22.18 -7.44
CA ILE A 131 19.83 21.88 -8.76
C ILE A 131 20.23 20.45 -9.13
N LEU A 132 19.25 19.67 -9.61
CA LEU A 132 19.46 18.39 -10.25
C LEU A 132 19.48 18.60 -11.76
N GLU A 133 20.68 18.63 -12.35
CA GLU A 133 20.84 18.73 -13.80
C GLU A 133 20.36 17.45 -14.49
N THR A 134 19.44 17.59 -15.45
CA THR A 134 18.83 16.45 -16.14
C THR A 134 19.39 16.22 -17.54
N GLY A 135 20.03 17.22 -18.15
CA GLY A 135 20.45 17.20 -19.55
C GLY A 135 19.29 17.34 -20.54
N ILE A 136 18.09 17.71 -20.09
CA ILE A 136 16.93 18.00 -20.93
C ILE A 136 16.71 19.50 -20.93
N LYS A 137 16.94 20.14 -22.09
CA LYS A 137 16.89 21.59 -22.26
C LYS A 137 15.66 22.26 -21.67
N VAL A 138 14.47 21.71 -21.92
CA VAL A 138 13.22 22.33 -21.43
C VAL A 138 13.09 22.24 -19.90
N ILE A 139 13.62 21.17 -19.30
CA ILE A 139 13.62 21.00 -17.84
C ILE A 139 14.67 21.92 -17.24
N ASP A 140 15.93 21.78 -17.66
CA ASP A 140 17.05 22.51 -17.06
C ASP A 140 16.93 24.03 -17.23
N LEU A 141 16.32 24.51 -18.32
CA LEU A 141 16.18 25.95 -18.59
C LEU A 141 14.92 26.57 -17.96
N LEU A 142 13.76 25.90 -18.04
CA LEU A 142 12.48 26.52 -17.68
C LEU A 142 11.93 26.04 -16.33
N CYS A 143 12.21 24.81 -15.93
CA CYS A 143 11.69 24.21 -14.71
C CYS A 143 12.73 23.25 -14.10
N PRO A 144 13.87 23.78 -13.63
CA PRO A 144 14.96 22.95 -13.13
C PRO A 144 14.53 22.14 -11.92
N PHE A 145 14.96 20.88 -11.86
CA PHE A 145 14.64 20.01 -10.74
C PHE A 145 15.54 20.30 -9.54
N VAL A 146 15.03 20.01 -8.34
CA VAL A 146 15.75 20.18 -7.08
C VAL A 146 16.09 18.80 -6.52
N ARG A 147 17.36 18.54 -6.23
CA ARG A 147 17.83 17.31 -5.58
C ARG A 147 17.15 17.17 -4.21
N GLY A 148 16.56 16.01 -3.94
CA GLY A 148 15.77 15.77 -2.73
C GLY A 148 14.38 16.44 -2.73
N GLY A 149 14.04 17.17 -3.79
CA GLY A 149 12.72 17.77 -3.99
C GLY A 149 11.67 16.77 -4.49
N LYS A 150 10.42 17.23 -4.54
CA LYS A 150 9.29 16.48 -5.11
C LYS A 150 9.01 17.00 -6.52
N ILE A 151 9.06 16.12 -7.51
CA ILE A 151 8.87 16.45 -8.93
C ILE A 151 7.54 15.84 -9.40
N GLY A 152 6.74 16.63 -10.13
CA GLY A 152 5.47 16.19 -10.71
C GLY A 152 5.43 16.37 -12.22
N LEU A 153 5.08 15.32 -12.96
CA LEU A 153 4.90 15.36 -14.41
C LEU A 153 3.41 15.35 -14.75
N PHE A 154 2.88 16.52 -15.10
CA PHE A 154 1.46 16.71 -15.41
C PHE A 154 1.22 16.63 -16.92
N GLY A 155 0.15 15.93 -17.32
CA GLY A 155 -0.24 15.85 -18.72
C GLY A 155 -1.31 14.79 -19.01
N GLY A 156 -2.01 14.94 -20.13
CA GLY A 156 -3.10 14.06 -20.56
C GLY A 156 -2.66 12.63 -20.92
N ALA A 157 -3.61 11.81 -21.36
CA ALA A 157 -3.30 10.48 -21.88
C ALA A 157 -2.41 10.58 -23.13
N GLY A 158 -1.41 9.70 -23.25
CA GLY A 158 -0.56 9.61 -24.45
C GLY A 158 0.50 10.70 -24.63
N VAL A 159 0.60 11.70 -23.73
CA VAL A 159 1.54 12.84 -23.90
C VAL A 159 3.00 12.55 -23.54
N GLY A 160 3.38 11.28 -23.33
CA GLY A 160 4.78 10.89 -23.10
C GLY A 160 5.29 10.95 -21.66
N LYS A 161 4.42 11.04 -20.64
CA LYS A 161 4.84 11.05 -19.22
C LYS A 161 5.76 9.87 -18.85
N THR A 162 5.40 8.66 -19.25
CA THR A 162 6.20 7.45 -19.01
C THR A 162 7.56 7.51 -19.68
N VAL A 163 7.61 8.04 -20.91
CA VAL A 163 8.86 8.19 -21.67
C VAL A 163 9.80 9.17 -20.96
N ILE A 164 9.27 10.28 -20.47
CA ILE A 164 10.07 11.24 -19.69
C ILE A 164 10.61 10.59 -18.41
N ILE A 165 9.80 9.82 -17.68
CA ILE A 165 10.27 9.11 -16.47
C ILE A 165 11.38 8.11 -16.81
N GLN A 166 11.22 7.32 -17.87
CA GLN A 166 12.24 6.38 -18.32
C GLN A 166 13.54 7.09 -18.70
N GLU A 167 13.44 8.21 -19.40
CA GLU A 167 14.60 9.03 -19.76
C GLU A 167 15.29 9.62 -18.52
N MET A 168 14.54 10.00 -17.48
CA MET A 168 15.11 10.42 -16.20
C MET A 168 15.86 9.28 -15.51
N ILE A 169 15.30 8.07 -15.45
CA ILE A 169 15.95 6.89 -14.86
C ILE A 169 17.25 6.54 -15.60
N ALA A 170 17.31 6.75 -16.91
CA ALA A 170 18.51 6.48 -17.70
C ALA A 170 19.64 7.52 -17.49
N ARG A 171 19.29 8.74 -17.06
CA ARG A 171 20.22 9.87 -16.98
C ARG A 171 20.72 10.17 -15.57
N VAL A 172 19.91 9.88 -14.56
CA VAL A 172 20.14 10.23 -13.14
C VAL A 172 20.31 8.96 -12.33
#